data_AF-A0A3A5VBM5-F1
#
_entry.id   AF-A0A3A5VBM5-F1
#
_cell.length_a   1.000
_cell.length_b   1.000
_cell.length_c   1.000
_cell.angle_alpha   90.00
_cell.angle_beta   90.00
_cell.angle_gamma   90.00
#
_symmetry.space_group_name_H-M   'P 1'
#
loop_
_entity.id
_entity.type
_entity.pdbx_description
1 polymer ?
#
loop_
_entity_poly.entity_id
_entity_poly.type
_entity_poly.pdbx_seq_one_letter_code
_entity_poly.pdbx_strand_id
1 'polypeptide(L)'
;MSDTVQLQAGEHAPDFTALDQEGNEHSLSAYREAGKHVILYFYPKDSTPGCTTQACDFRDSMARLNNDDYVVLGVSKDSQKSHKRFVENKELNFPLLVDEDLTL
;
A
#
# COMPACT_ATOMS: atom_id res chain seq x y z
N MET A 1 -11.00 8.15 -21.38
CA MET A 1 -11.26 6.78 -20.89
C MET A 1 -9.93 6.09 -20.99
N SER A 2 -9.23 5.90 -19.87
CA SER A 2 -7.97 5.15 -19.88
C SER A 2 -8.26 3.70 -20.22
N ASP A 3 -7.44 3.11 -21.07
CA ASP A 3 -7.50 1.67 -21.37
C ASP A 3 -7.30 0.90 -20.06
N THR A 4 -8.20 -0.04 -19.78
CA THR A 4 -8.10 -0.90 -18.59
C THR A 4 -6.92 -1.86 -18.78
N VAL A 5 -5.91 -1.75 -17.92
CA VAL A 5 -4.79 -2.68 -17.88
C VAL A 5 -5.16 -3.83 -16.94
N GLN A 6 -5.20 -5.05 -17.46
CA GLN A 6 -5.27 -6.26 -16.63
C GLN A 6 -3.88 -6.87 -16.50
N LEU A 7 -3.38 -6.94 -15.26
CA LEU A 7 -2.08 -7.54 -14.96
C LEU A 7 -2.18 -9.06 -14.89
N GLN A 8 -1.14 -9.74 -15.38
CA GLN A 8 -0.99 -11.20 -15.29
C GLN A 8 0.21 -11.58 -14.43
N ALA A 9 0.11 -12.74 -13.77
CA ALA A 9 1.23 -13.28 -13.01
C ALA A 9 2.44 -13.54 -13.91
N GLY A 10 3.61 -13.08 -13.47
CA GLY A 10 4.86 -13.16 -14.23
C GLY A 10 5.16 -11.93 -15.08
N GLU A 11 4.20 -11.01 -15.25
CA GLU A 11 4.47 -9.71 -15.85
C GLU A 11 5.26 -8.80 -14.89
N HIS A 12 6.05 -7.90 -15.47
CA HIS A 12 6.64 -6.83 -14.69
C HIS A 12 5.52 -5.90 -14.20
N ALA A 13 5.45 -5.70 -12.89
CA ALA A 13 4.54 -4.72 -12.30
C ALA A 13 4.83 -3.32 -12.89
N PRO A 14 3.78 -2.55 -13.24
CA PRO A 14 3.92 -1.16 -13.64
C PRO A 14 4.68 -0.38 -12.56
N ASP A 15 5.54 0.54 -13.01
CA ASP A 15 6.22 1.44 -12.06
C ASP A 15 5.20 2.44 -11.51
N PHE A 16 5.37 2.80 -10.24
CA PHE A 16 4.54 3.81 -9.59
C PHE A 16 5.40 4.68 -8.68
N THR A 17 4.91 5.89 -8.46
CA THR A 17 5.38 6.80 -7.41
C THR A 17 4.15 7.41 -6.74
N ALA A 18 4.04 7.27 -5.43
CA ALA A 18 2.91 7.80 -4.67
C ALA A 18 3.33 8.32 -3.30
N LEU A 19 2.51 9.23 -2.75
CA LEU A 19 2.71 9.75 -1.41
C LEU A 19 1.97 8.89 -0.38
N ASP A 20 2.59 8.69 0.79
CA ASP A 20 1.93 8.05 1.93
C ASP A 20 1.12 9.05 2.77
N GLN A 21 0.54 8.53 3.85
CA GLN A 21 -0.20 9.33 4.82
C GLN A 21 0.65 10.45 5.43
N GLU A 22 1.96 10.33 5.56
CA GLU A 22 2.86 11.36 6.11
C GLU A 22 3.40 12.33 5.04
N GLY A 23 3.14 12.07 3.76
CA GLY A 23 3.69 12.83 2.63
C GLY A 23 5.08 12.36 2.21
N ASN A 24 5.51 11.18 2.64
CA ASN A 24 6.72 10.55 2.14
C ASN A 24 6.43 9.95 0.75
N GLU A 25 7.41 10.01 -0.14
CA GLU A 25 7.31 9.42 -1.46
C GLU A 25 7.77 7.96 -1.46
N HIS A 26 6.99 7.11 -2.13
CA HIS A 26 7.23 5.68 -2.30
C HIS A 26 7.26 5.34 -3.78
N SER A 27 8.35 4.74 -4.28
CA SER A 27 8.44 4.27 -5.66
C SER A 27 8.84 2.80 -5.75
N LEU A 28 8.23 2.08 -6.70
CA LEU A 28 8.52 0.66 -6.90
C LEU A 28 9.96 0.44 -7.35
N SER A 29 10.48 1.30 -8.22
CA SER A 29 11.88 1.29 -8.66
C SER A 29 12.87 1.41 -7.49
N ALA A 30 12.65 2.33 -6.53
CA ALA A 30 13.53 2.48 -5.37
C ALA A 30 13.54 1.22 -4.47
N TYR A 31 12.38 0.60 -4.26
CA TYR A 31 12.31 -0.66 -3.51
C TYR A 31 13.05 -1.79 -4.21
N ARG A 32 12.90 -1.90 -5.53
CA ARG A 32 13.59 -2.90 -6.33
C ARG A 32 15.11 -2.71 -6.29
N GLU A 33 15.59 -1.48 -6.38
CA GLU A 33 17.03 -1.16 -6.26
C GLU A 33 17.60 -1.47 -4.86
N ALA A 34 16.78 -1.32 -3.82
CA ALA A 34 17.11 -1.72 -2.46
C ALA A 34 17.00 -3.24 -2.20
N GLY A 35 16.69 -4.04 -3.23
CA GLY A 35 16.53 -5.50 -3.11
C GLY A 35 15.28 -5.93 -2.34
N LYS A 36 14.28 -5.06 -2.21
CA LYS A 36 13.03 -5.34 -1.49
C LYS A 36 11.97 -5.93 -2.39
N HIS A 37 11.13 -6.77 -1.81
CA HIS A 37 9.90 -7.25 -2.44
C HIS A 37 8.72 -6.41 -1.97
N VAL A 38 7.83 -5.97 -2.87
CA VAL A 38 6.69 -5.12 -2.51
C VAL A 38 5.40 -5.94 -2.52
N ILE A 39 4.68 -5.90 -1.40
CA ILE A 39 3.28 -6.31 -1.30
C ILE A 39 2.44 -5.04 -1.39
N LEU A 40 1.87 -4.79 -2.57
CA LEU A 40 0.92 -3.70 -2.81
C LEU A 40 -0.49 -4.27 -2.73
N TYR A 41 -1.30 -3.83 -1.77
CA TYR A 41 -2.68 -4.30 -1.63
C TYR A 41 -3.67 -3.13 -1.70
N PHE A 42 -4.65 -3.27 -2.60
CA PHE A 42 -5.68 -2.27 -2.80
C PHE A 42 -6.91 -2.61 -1.97
N TYR A 43 -7.49 -1.62 -1.31
CA TYR A 43 -8.71 -1.77 -0.53
C TYR A 43 -9.68 -0.61 -0.81
N PRO A 44 -11.00 -0.84 -0.74
CA PRO A 44 -11.98 0.14 -1.22
C PRO A 44 -12.13 1.36 -0.31
N LYS A 45 -11.96 1.20 1.01
CA LYS A 45 -12.16 2.29 1.98
C LYS A 45 -11.58 2.03 3.38
N ASP A 46 -10.93 3.04 3.93
CA ASP A 46 -10.46 3.10 5.32
C ASP A 46 -11.55 2.77 6.34
N SER A 47 -11.14 2.15 7.45
CA SER A 47 -11.98 1.94 8.65
C SER A 47 -13.30 1.18 8.42
N THR A 48 -13.44 0.47 7.30
CA THR A 48 -14.56 -0.46 7.09
C THR A 48 -14.21 -1.84 7.67
N PRO A 49 -15.20 -2.68 8.09
CA PRO A 49 -14.90 -3.93 8.80
C PRO A 49 -13.94 -4.87 8.06
N GLY A 50 -14.15 -5.05 6.75
CA GLY A 50 -13.29 -5.90 5.91
C GLY A 50 -11.88 -5.32 5.74
N CYS A 51 -11.75 -4.03 5.40
CA CYS A 51 -10.45 -3.38 5.21
C CYS A 51 -9.66 -3.28 6.53
N THR A 52 -10.37 -3.10 7.65
CA THR A 52 -9.77 -3.11 8.99
C THR A 52 -9.18 -4.47 9.31
N THR A 53 -9.88 -5.56 8.99
CA THR A 53 -9.39 -6.92 9.22
C THR A 53 -8.11 -7.16 8.42
N GLN A 54 -8.14 -6.87 7.11
CA GLN A 54 -6.96 -7.03 6.25
C GLN A 54 -5.75 -6.21 6.72
N ALA A 55 -5.96 -4.93 7.09
CA ALA A 55 -4.87 -4.07 7.56
C ALA A 55 -4.29 -4.56 8.90
N CYS A 56 -5.13 -4.99 9.84
CA CYS A 56 -4.67 -5.56 11.10
C CYS A 56 -3.91 -6.88 10.90
N ASP A 57 -4.36 -7.75 9.99
CA ASP A 57 -3.66 -9.01 9.69
C ASP A 57 -2.25 -8.77 9.15
N PHE A 58 -2.08 -7.76 8.28
CA PHE A 58 -0.74 -7.31 7.85
C PHE A 58 0.09 -6.78 9.01
N ARG A 59 -0.48 -5.88 9.83
CA ARG A 59 0.18 -5.28 10.99
C ARG A 59 0.76 -6.35 11.91
N ASP A 60 -0.05 -7.36 12.21
CA ASP A 60 0.30 -8.46 13.12
C ASP A 60 1.33 -9.43 12.50
N SER A 61 1.46 -9.43 11.17
CA SER A 61 2.38 -10.28 10.41
C SER A 61 3.70 -9.59 10.02
N MET A 62 3.86 -8.29 10.27
CA MET A 62 5.00 -7.49 9.78
C MET A 62 6.37 -8.04 10.20
N ALA A 63 6.50 -8.60 11.40
CA ALA A 63 7.76 -9.18 11.86
C ALA A 63 8.27 -10.30 10.93
N ARG A 64 7.35 -11.13 10.44
CA ARG A 64 7.68 -12.20 9.48
C ARG A 64 8.01 -11.62 8.11
N LEU A 65 7.18 -10.69 7.63
CA LEU A 65 7.35 -10.10 6.29
C LEU A 65 8.67 -9.32 6.16
N ASN A 66 9.04 -8.56 7.19
CA ASN A 66 10.29 -7.80 7.22
C ASN A 66 11.53 -8.70 7.20
N ASN A 67 11.49 -9.88 7.83
CA ASN A 67 12.60 -10.84 7.80
C ASN A 67 12.84 -11.43 6.41
N ASP A 68 11.81 -11.44 5.56
CA ASP A 68 11.84 -11.97 4.21
C ASP A 68 11.99 -10.83 3.16
N ASP A 69 12.50 -9.66 3.57
CA ASP A 69 12.71 -8.47 2.73
C ASP A 69 11.46 -7.89 2.04
N TYR A 70 10.27 -8.16 2.60
CA TYR A 70 9.03 -7.57 2.10
C TYR A 70 8.75 -6.19 2.69
N VAL A 71 8.19 -5.32 1.84
CA VAL A 71 7.58 -4.04 2.19
C VAL A 71 6.09 -4.13 1.90
N VAL A 72 5.26 -3.82 2.87
CA VAL A 72 3.79 -3.77 2.70
C VAL A 72 3.35 -2.34 2.48
N LEU A 73 2.58 -2.11 1.43
CA LEU A 73 1.98 -0.82 1.09
C LEU A 73 0.47 -1.04 0.89
N GLY A 74 -0.36 -0.36 1.68
CA GLY A 74 -1.80 -0.34 1.46
C GLY A 74 -2.18 0.81 0.53
N VAL A 75 -3.15 0.63 -0.37
CA VAL A 75 -3.60 1.68 -1.30
C VAL A 75 -5.12 1.82 -1.27
N SER A 76 -5.61 3.05 -1.15
CA SER A 76 -7.00 3.39 -1.50
C SER A 76 -7.10 4.82 -2.02
N LYS A 77 -8.31 5.18 -2.45
CA LYS A 77 -8.66 6.55 -2.85
C LYS A 77 -8.96 7.49 -1.67
N ASP A 78 -8.75 7.05 -0.45
CA ASP A 78 -9.01 7.88 0.73
C ASP A 78 -7.91 8.93 0.88
N SER A 79 -8.31 10.12 1.35
CA SER A 79 -7.36 11.22 1.54
C SER A 79 -6.26 10.90 2.55
N GLN A 80 -5.12 11.60 2.42
CA GLN A 80 -4.02 11.57 3.38
C GLN A 80 -4.49 11.67 4.86
N LYS A 81 -5.46 12.55 5.14
CA LYS A 81 -6.02 12.73 6.50
C LYS A 81 -6.78 11.49 6.99
N SER A 82 -7.50 10.82 6.10
CA SER A 82 -8.21 9.58 6.43
C SER A 82 -7.21 8.48 6.77
N HIS A 83 -6.18 8.32 5.94
CA HIS A 83 -5.12 7.34 6.17
C HIS A 83 -4.40 7.58 7.49
N LYS A 84 -3.99 8.83 7.80
CA LYS A 84 -3.37 9.16 9.09
C LYS A 84 -4.24 8.68 10.26
N ARG A 85 -5.52 9.02 10.23
CA ARG A 85 -6.47 8.61 11.27
C ARG A 85 -6.62 7.09 11.34
N PHE A 86 -6.60 6.39 10.21
CA PHE A 86 -6.73 4.93 10.18
C PHE A 86 -5.48 4.25 10.75
N VAL A 87 -4.29 4.70 10.34
CA VAL A 87 -2.99 4.27 10.87
C VAL A 87 -2.94 4.48 12.38
N GLU A 88 -3.29 5.67 12.88
CA GLU A 88 -3.31 5.98 14.31
C GLU A 88 -4.30 5.09 15.08
N ASN A 89 -5.55 4.99 14.62
CA ASN A 89 -6.59 4.24 15.33
C ASN A 89 -6.37 2.72 15.36
N LYS A 90 -5.61 2.18 14.39
CA LYS A 90 -5.34 0.75 14.27
C LYS A 90 -3.89 0.40 14.54
N GLU A 91 -3.08 1.39 14.90
CA GLU A 91 -1.65 1.24 15.17
C GLU A 91 -0.93 0.51 14.02
N LEU A 92 -1.28 0.89 12.79
CA LEU A 92 -0.66 0.29 11.61
C LEU A 92 0.81 0.67 11.56
N ASN A 93 1.66 -0.31 11.27
CA ASN A 93 3.12 -0.21 11.28
C ASN A 93 3.70 -0.28 9.85
N PHE A 94 2.89 0.10 8.86
CA PHE A 94 3.24 0.16 7.44
C PHE A 94 2.48 1.34 6.78
N PRO A 95 2.99 1.90 5.67
CA PRO A 95 2.43 3.07 5.03
C PRO A 95 1.16 2.77 4.22
N LEU A 96 0.29 3.77 4.11
CA LEU A 96 -0.88 3.78 3.24
C LEU A 96 -0.70 4.85 2.17
N LEU A 97 -0.65 4.45 0.90
CA LEU A 97 -0.48 5.31 -0.27
C LEU A 97 -1.81 5.96 -0.66
N VAL A 98 -1.75 7.26 -0.89
CA VAL A 98 -2.87 8.11 -1.32
C VAL A 98 -3.03 8.02 -2.84
N ASP A 99 -4.14 7.45 -3.30
CA ASP A 99 -4.47 7.33 -4.73
C ASP A 99 -5.87 7.91 -5.04
N GLU A 100 -6.04 9.21 -4.75
CA GLU A 100 -7.33 9.91 -4.93
C GLU A 100 -7.84 9.88 -6.39
N ASP A 101 -6.93 9.82 -7.37
CA ASP A 101 -7.22 9.86 -8.80
C ASP A 101 -7.33 8.46 -9.46
N LEU A 102 -7.11 7.37 -8.72
CA LEU A 102 -7.13 5.98 -9.22
C LEU A 102 -6.16 5.76 -10.39
N THR A 103 -4.91 6.17 -10.17
CA THR A 103 -3.83 6.14 -11.16
C THR A 103 -2.79 5.07 -10.91
N LEU A 104 -2.80 4.44 -9.73
CA LEU A 104 -2.00 3.28 -9.37
C LEU A 104 -2.69 1.97 -9.79
#